data_AF-A0A5D2KL94-F1
#
_entry.id   AF-A0A5D2KL94-F1
#
_cell.length_a   1.000
_cell.length_b   1.000
_cell.length_c   1.000
_cell.angle_alpha   90.00
_cell.angle_beta   90.00
_cell.angle_gamma   90.00
#
_symmetry.space_group_name_H-M   'P 1'
#
loop_
_entity.id
_entity.type
_entity.pdbx_description
1 polymer ?
#
loop_
_entity_poly.entity_id
_entity_poly.type
_entity_poly.pdbx_seq_one_letter_code
_entity_poly.pdbx_strand_id
1 'polypeptide(L)'
;MAFAVTSSSSSTAISGSSFPRSSASPDLKVPQIGAVRLADRHATVSLSRRRCAVKPVNAEPKRNDSIVPLAATIAAPKISEKVEVEDFEQLAKELDNASPLEIMDKALEKFGNDIAIAFSGAEDVALIEYAKLTGRPFRVFSLDTGRLNPETYRFFNEVEKHYGIRMEYMFPDAVEVQALVRSKGLFSFYEDGHQECCRVRKVRPLRRALKGLRAWITGQRKDQSPGTRSEVPVVQVDPVFEGLDGGIGSSVKWNPVANVDGKDIWNFLRAMNVPVNTLHSQGYVSIGCEPCTRPVLPGQHEREGRWWWEDAKAKECGLHKGNLKQDSAAQLNGSGNGASHANGTATQSDIFNSQSLVTLSRTGIENLARLENRKEPWLVVLYAPWCRFCQAMEESYVELAEKLAGSGVKVAKFRADGEQKEYAKTELQLGSFPTILFFPKHSSKPIKYASEKRDVDSLMAFINALR
;
A
#
# COMPACT_ATOMS: atom_id res chain seq x y z
N MET A 1 51.34 0.53 48.41
CA MET A 1 52.13 -0.49 49.14
C MET A 1 52.71 -1.45 48.11
N ALA A 2 53.97 -1.86 48.26
CA ALA A 2 54.57 -2.89 47.43
C ALA A 2 54.18 -4.28 47.93
N PHE A 3 54.16 -5.29 47.06
CA PHE A 3 55.18 -6.37 47.07
C PHE A 3 55.05 -7.21 45.79
N ALA A 4 56.19 -7.56 45.20
CA ALA A 4 56.34 -8.57 44.15
C ALA A 4 57.05 -9.81 44.72
N VAL A 5 57.12 -10.91 43.95
CA VAL A 5 58.04 -12.10 44.00
C VAL A 5 57.37 -13.18 43.12
N THR A 6 57.69 -13.31 41.82
CA THR A 6 58.82 -14.00 41.13
C THR A 6 58.70 -15.53 40.94
N SER A 7 58.79 -15.96 39.66
CA SER A 7 59.59 -17.11 39.12
C SER A 7 59.22 -18.57 39.48
N SER A 8 59.47 -19.63 38.68
CA SER A 8 60.16 -19.80 37.38
C SER A 8 59.94 -21.20 36.72
N SER A 9 59.87 -21.22 35.38
CA SER A 9 60.26 -22.25 34.37
C SER A 9 60.65 -23.71 34.70
N SER A 10 60.16 -24.66 33.87
CA SER A 10 60.87 -25.73 33.08
C SER A 10 59.81 -26.68 32.47
N SER A 11 59.63 -26.99 31.17
CA SER A 11 60.48 -27.36 30.01
C SER A 11 60.85 -28.86 29.88
N THR A 12 60.16 -29.60 28.99
CA THR A 12 60.70 -30.73 28.17
C THR A 12 59.76 -31.15 27.03
N ALA A 13 60.33 -31.81 26.01
CA ALA A 13 59.68 -32.43 24.85
C ALA A 13 60.25 -33.88 24.69
N ILE A 14 60.09 -34.69 23.64
CA ILE A 14 59.75 -34.54 22.21
C ILE A 14 59.13 -35.88 21.71
N SER A 15 58.33 -35.87 20.63
CA SER A 15 58.33 -36.83 19.47
C SER A 15 56.95 -37.41 19.09
N GLY A 16 56.57 -37.60 17.82
CA GLY A 16 57.18 -37.11 16.56
C GLY A 16 56.74 -37.88 15.29
N SER A 17 56.70 -37.17 14.13
CA SER A 17 56.79 -37.72 12.75
C SER A 17 55.52 -38.47 12.20
N SER A 18 55.18 -38.53 10.90
CA SER A 18 55.71 -38.01 9.63
C SER A 18 54.61 -38.00 8.53
N PHE A 19 54.72 -37.15 7.49
CA PHE A 19 54.54 -37.43 6.02
C PHE A 19 54.35 -36.13 5.19
N PRO A 20 54.58 -36.11 3.85
CA PRO A 20 55.66 -35.25 3.35
C PRO A 20 55.27 -34.07 2.45
N ARG A 21 56.34 -33.37 2.04
CA ARG A 21 56.45 -32.10 1.33
C ARG A 21 56.40 -32.26 -0.20
N SER A 22 55.87 -31.27 -0.91
CA SER A 22 56.31 -30.92 -2.27
C SER A 22 56.24 -29.40 -2.47
N SER A 23 57.05 -28.87 -3.38
CA SER A 23 57.43 -27.45 -3.43
C SER A 23 57.68 -26.97 -4.86
N ALA A 24 57.08 -25.84 -5.27
CA ALA A 24 57.62 -24.97 -6.33
C ALA A 24 56.93 -23.59 -6.39
N SER A 25 57.73 -22.53 -6.25
CA SER A 25 57.54 -21.12 -6.64
C SER A 25 58.92 -20.48 -6.41
N PRO A 26 59.43 -19.54 -7.23
CA PRO A 26 58.72 -18.30 -7.59
C PRO A 26 58.98 -17.79 -9.04
N ASP A 27 58.34 -16.67 -9.42
CA ASP A 27 59.09 -15.43 -9.72
C ASP A 27 58.18 -14.20 -9.95
N LEU A 28 58.63 -13.04 -9.48
CA LEU A 28 57.99 -11.72 -9.63
C LEU A 28 58.89 -10.82 -10.49
N LYS A 29 58.36 -10.18 -11.53
CA LYS A 29 59.01 -9.01 -12.15
C LYS A 29 58.03 -7.88 -12.49
N VAL A 30 58.21 -6.77 -11.77
CA VAL A 30 57.75 -5.42 -12.11
C VAL A 30 58.70 -4.82 -13.15
N PRO A 31 58.27 -3.81 -13.92
CA PRO A 31 59.13 -2.64 -14.03
C PRO A 31 58.38 -1.30 -13.89
N GLN A 32 59.02 -0.32 -13.25
CA GLN A 32 58.58 1.07 -13.27
C GLN A 32 59.78 2.00 -13.42
N ILE A 33 59.53 3.15 -14.07
CA ILE A 33 60.37 4.36 -14.15
C ILE A 33 61.56 4.31 -15.14
N GLY A 34 61.43 5.13 -16.19
CA GLY A 34 62.51 5.77 -16.93
C GLY A 34 61.98 7.10 -17.49
N ALA A 35 62.65 8.21 -17.22
CA ALA A 35 62.23 9.56 -17.63
C ALA A 35 63.38 10.29 -18.34
N VAL A 36 63.09 11.48 -18.93
CA VAL A 36 64.05 12.45 -19.51
C VAL A 36 64.51 11.99 -20.92
N ARG A 37 64.41 12.74 -22.06
CA ARG A 37 64.33 14.19 -22.38
C ARG A 37 63.36 14.56 -23.52
N LEU A 38 63.12 15.87 -23.68
CA LEU A 38 62.57 16.55 -24.87
C LEU A 38 63.35 16.21 -26.17
N ALA A 39 62.61 16.18 -27.28
CA ALA A 39 63.10 16.60 -28.59
C ALA A 39 61.93 17.22 -29.38
N ASP A 40 62.08 18.49 -29.80
CA ASP A 40 61.12 19.15 -30.68
C ASP A 40 61.09 18.49 -32.06
N ARG A 41 59.88 18.32 -32.62
CA ARG A 41 59.66 18.43 -34.08
C ARG A 41 58.18 18.61 -34.42
N HIS A 42 57.91 19.65 -35.18
CA HIS A 42 56.58 19.97 -35.70
C HIS A 42 56.08 18.87 -36.66
N ALA A 43 54.84 18.43 -36.46
CA ALA A 43 54.06 17.70 -37.46
C ALA A 43 52.59 18.13 -37.38
N THR A 44 52.14 18.89 -38.38
CA THR A 44 50.73 19.29 -38.52
C THR A 44 49.87 18.11 -38.97
N VAL A 45 48.82 17.78 -38.20
CA VAL A 45 47.77 16.84 -38.62
C VAL A 45 46.40 17.50 -38.50
N SER A 46 45.63 17.43 -39.59
CA SER A 46 44.31 18.04 -39.72
C SER A 46 43.23 17.26 -38.97
N LEU A 47 42.41 17.94 -38.16
CA LEU A 47 41.22 17.37 -37.53
C LEU A 47 39.95 18.01 -38.09
N SER A 48 39.24 17.24 -38.92
CA SER A 48 37.97 17.63 -39.55
C SER A 48 36.85 17.80 -38.51
N ARG A 49 36.49 19.04 -38.21
CA ARG A 49 35.44 19.39 -37.25
C ARG A 49 34.11 19.66 -37.96
N ARG A 50 33.30 18.61 -38.22
CA ARG A 50 31.94 18.78 -38.73
C ARG A 50 31.09 19.58 -37.74
N ARG A 51 30.65 20.78 -38.14
CA ARG A 51 29.56 21.53 -37.49
C ARG A 51 28.28 21.29 -38.28
N CYS A 52 27.25 20.73 -37.65
CA CYS A 52 25.88 20.80 -38.14
C CYS A 52 25.13 21.84 -37.30
N ALA A 53 24.67 22.92 -37.93
CA ALA A 53 23.78 23.89 -37.32
C ALA A 53 22.33 23.50 -37.63
N VAL A 54 21.49 23.41 -36.60
CA VAL A 54 20.05 23.17 -36.75
C VAL A 54 19.31 24.48 -36.46
N LYS A 55 18.48 24.93 -37.40
CA LYS A 55 17.66 26.15 -37.25
C LYS A 55 16.36 25.83 -36.49
N PRO A 56 15.84 26.73 -35.64
CA PRO A 56 14.49 26.61 -35.11
C PRO A 56 13.45 26.91 -36.20
N VAL A 57 12.34 26.17 -36.20
CA VAL A 57 11.18 26.40 -37.06
C VAL A 57 10.04 26.94 -36.20
N ASN A 58 9.77 28.24 -36.33
CA ASN A 58 8.48 28.82 -35.91
C ASN A 58 7.49 28.68 -37.07
N ALA A 59 6.24 28.33 -36.76
CA ALA A 59 5.13 28.37 -37.71
C ALA A 59 3.85 28.83 -37.00
N GLU A 60 3.43 30.06 -37.30
CA GLU A 60 2.11 30.58 -36.95
C GLU A 60 1.06 30.09 -37.96
N PRO A 61 -0.20 29.84 -37.56
CA PRO A 61 -1.29 29.62 -38.51
C PRO A 61 -1.85 30.95 -39.03
N LYS A 62 -2.03 31.05 -40.36
CA LYS A 62 -2.58 32.25 -41.01
C LYS A 62 -4.09 32.40 -40.79
N ARG A 63 -4.48 33.67 -40.61
CA ARG A 63 -5.85 34.18 -40.62
C ARG A 63 -6.42 34.18 -42.04
N ASN A 64 -7.65 33.72 -42.21
CA ASN A 64 -8.48 33.96 -43.40
C ASN A 64 -9.75 34.70 -42.95
N ASP A 65 -9.98 35.90 -43.47
CA ASP A 65 -11.21 36.64 -43.23
C ASP A 65 -12.27 36.23 -44.26
N SER A 66 -13.51 35.95 -43.82
CA SER A 66 -14.67 35.79 -44.71
C SER A 66 -15.94 36.35 -44.07
N ILE A 67 -16.38 37.46 -44.66
CA ILE A 67 -17.66 38.18 -44.66
C ILE A 67 -18.83 37.57 -43.83
N VAL A 68 -19.46 38.46 -43.04
CA VAL A 68 -20.63 38.26 -42.15
C VAL A 68 -21.95 38.04 -42.91
N PRO A 69 -23.00 37.49 -42.27
CA PRO A 69 -24.11 38.40 -41.92
C PRO A 69 -24.64 38.26 -40.48
N LEU A 70 -25.17 39.37 -39.97
CA LEU A 70 -25.71 39.57 -38.64
C LEU A 70 -27.08 38.87 -38.46
N ALA A 71 -27.23 37.98 -37.48
CA ALA A 71 -28.52 37.38 -37.14
C ALA A 71 -28.68 37.04 -35.64
N ALA A 72 -29.74 37.59 -35.04
CA ALA A 72 -30.47 37.16 -33.83
C ALA A 72 -29.68 36.67 -32.60
N THR A 73 -29.56 37.53 -31.58
CA THR A 73 -29.32 37.14 -30.19
C THR A 73 -30.47 36.28 -29.67
N ILE A 74 -30.31 34.96 -29.64
CA ILE A 74 -31.14 34.07 -28.80
C ILE A 74 -30.42 33.92 -27.46
N ALA A 75 -31.01 34.48 -26.41
CA ALA A 75 -30.51 34.31 -25.06
C ALA A 75 -30.69 32.84 -24.63
N ALA A 76 -29.59 32.07 -24.61
CA ALA A 76 -29.58 30.77 -23.99
C ALA A 76 -29.91 30.93 -22.48
N PRO A 77 -30.84 30.14 -21.92
CA PRO A 77 -31.16 30.24 -20.51
C PRO A 77 -29.93 29.86 -19.70
N LYS A 78 -29.54 30.71 -18.75
CA LYS A 78 -28.62 30.29 -17.68
C LYS A 78 -29.30 29.17 -16.90
N ILE A 79 -28.92 27.93 -17.18
CA ILE A 79 -29.14 26.82 -16.25
C ILE A 79 -28.29 27.16 -15.04
N SER A 80 -28.93 27.74 -14.04
CA SER A 80 -28.37 27.87 -12.70
C SER A 80 -28.34 26.46 -12.11
N GLU A 81 -27.28 25.72 -12.38
CA GLU A 81 -26.95 24.54 -11.59
C GLU A 81 -26.95 24.97 -10.12
N LYS A 82 -27.91 24.44 -9.36
CA LYS A 82 -27.82 24.49 -7.92
C LYS A 82 -26.61 23.65 -7.56
N VAL A 83 -25.52 24.32 -7.17
CA VAL A 83 -24.43 23.65 -6.47
C VAL A 83 -25.03 23.18 -5.14
N GLU A 84 -25.45 21.92 -5.09
CA GLU A 84 -25.73 21.25 -3.83
C GLU A 84 -24.42 21.22 -3.06
N VAL A 85 -24.32 22.06 -2.03
CA VAL A 85 -23.18 22.07 -1.11
C VAL A 85 -23.29 20.79 -0.30
N GLU A 86 -22.60 19.78 -0.77
CA GLU A 86 -22.69 18.42 -0.25
C GLU A 86 -22.07 18.32 1.13
N ASP A 87 -22.83 17.75 2.06
CA ASP A 87 -22.43 17.64 3.47
C ASP A 87 -21.51 16.42 3.67
N PHE A 88 -20.20 16.67 3.59
CA PHE A 88 -19.18 15.66 3.87
C PHE A 88 -19.13 15.23 5.34
N GLU A 89 -19.69 15.98 6.30
CA GLU A 89 -19.81 15.52 7.70
C GLU A 89 -20.94 14.50 7.83
N GLN A 90 -22.04 14.70 7.12
CA GLN A 90 -23.13 13.72 7.03
C GLN A 90 -22.67 12.46 6.28
N LEU A 91 -21.98 12.61 5.14
CA LEU A 91 -21.41 11.47 4.40
C LEU A 91 -20.40 10.68 5.25
N ALA A 92 -19.61 11.35 6.09
CA ALA A 92 -18.70 10.68 7.02
C ALA A 92 -19.43 9.80 8.04
N LYS A 93 -20.58 10.24 8.57
CA LYS A 93 -21.41 9.45 9.49
C LYS A 93 -22.05 8.25 8.80
N GLU A 94 -22.51 8.42 7.56
CA GLU A 94 -23.11 7.36 6.74
C GLU A 94 -22.09 6.25 6.39
N LEU A 95 -20.83 6.63 6.16
CA LEU A 95 -19.75 5.72 5.80
C LEU A 95 -18.91 5.22 6.99
N ASP A 96 -19.15 5.64 8.23
CA ASP A 96 -18.29 5.28 9.38
C ASP A 96 -18.26 3.76 9.66
N ASN A 97 -19.36 3.05 9.34
CA ASN A 97 -19.47 1.59 9.45
C ASN A 97 -19.36 0.86 8.09
N ALA A 98 -18.97 1.56 7.01
CA ALA A 98 -18.78 0.96 5.69
C ALA A 98 -17.39 0.30 5.58
N SER A 99 -17.28 -0.74 4.75
CA SER A 99 -16.00 -1.39 4.48
C SER A 99 -15.02 -0.46 3.75
N PRO A 100 -13.69 -0.68 3.87
CA PRO A 100 -12.71 0.08 3.09
C PRO A 100 -12.93 -0.03 1.58
N LEU A 101 -13.49 -1.15 1.10
CA LEU A 101 -13.85 -1.37 -0.30
C LEU A 101 -15.05 -0.49 -0.71
N GLU A 102 -16.11 -0.41 0.09
CA GLU A 102 -17.27 0.45 -0.17
C GLU A 102 -16.87 1.94 -0.15
N ILE A 103 -16.05 2.36 0.82
CA ILE A 103 -15.55 3.74 0.91
C ILE A 103 -14.66 4.07 -0.31
N MET A 104 -13.79 3.14 -0.73
CA MET A 104 -12.95 3.30 -1.92
C MET A 104 -13.78 3.38 -3.20
N ASP A 105 -14.77 2.48 -3.38
CA ASP A 105 -15.65 2.50 -4.54
C ASP A 105 -16.43 3.80 -4.64
N LYS A 106 -16.96 4.28 -3.50
CA LYS A 106 -17.68 5.57 -3.43
C LYS A 106 -16.80 6.77 -3.75
N ALA A 107 -15.55 6.77 -3.28
CA ALA A 107 -14.59 7.84 -3.58
C ALA A 107 -14.24 7.89 -5.07
N LEU A 108 -13.95 6.74 -5.67
CA LEU A 108 -13.59 6.61 -7.10
C LEU A 108 -14.79 6.85 -8.03
N GLU A 109 -15.99 6.40 -7.64
CA GLU A 109 -17.25 6.74 -8.32
C GLU A 109 -17.46 8.25 -8.41
N LYS A 110 -17.26 8.93 -7.28
CA LYS A 110 -17.65 10.32 -7.11
C LYS A 110 -16.76 11.31 -7.83
N PHE A 111 -15.45 11.06 -7.83
CA PHE A 111 -14.46 12.01 -8.34
C PHE A 111 -13.75 11.55 -9.62
N GLY A 112 -13.82 10.26 -9.98
CA GLY A 112 -13.23 9.72 -11.21
C GLY A 112 -11.74 10.05 -11.36
N ASN A 113 -11.41 10.93 -12.31
CA ASN A 113 -10.02 11.34 -12.58
C ASN A 113 -9.52 12.49 -11.70
N ASP A 114 -10.41 13.17 -10.96
CA ASP A 114 -10.09 14.31 -10.09
C ASP A 114 -9.67 13.87 -8.67
N ILE A 115 -9.52 12.56 -8.45
CA ILE A 115 -9.03 11.95 -7.21
C ILE A 115 -7.79 11.10 -7.47
N ALA A 116 -6.86 11.09 -6.51
CA ALA A 116 -5.69 10.22 -6.56
C ALA A 116 -5.31 9.68 -5.17
N ILE A 117 -4.70 8.50 -5.16
CA ILE A 117 -4.19 7.81 -3.98
C ILE A 117 -2.79 8.34 -3.67
N ALA A 118 -2.60 8.87 -2.46
CA ALA A 118 -1.30 9.25 -1.94
C ALA A 118 -0.59 8.03 -1.34
N PHE A 119 0.32 7.44 -2.10
CA PHE A 119 1.07 6.24 -1.70
C PHE A 119 2.46 6.62 -1.19
N SER A 120 2.83 6.15 0.00
CA SER A 120 4.11 6.45 0.66
C SER A 120 5.14 5.32 0.58
N GLY A 121 4.76 4.13 0.11
CA GLY A 121 5.65 2.98 -0.05
C GLY A 121 5.80 2.16 1.23
N ALA A 122 4.72 2.05 2.00
CA ALA A 122 4.62 1.31 3.25
C ALA A 122 3.41 0.34 3.19
N GLU A 123 2.74 0.07 4.31
CA GLU A 123 1.54 -0.76 4.37
C GLU A 123 0.31 -0.12 3.67
N ASP A 124 0.41 1.17 3.33
CA ASP A 124 -0.59 1.93 2.57
C ASP A 124 -0.75 1.47 1.10
N VAL A 125 0.08 0.52 0.64
CA VAL A 125 -0.17 -0.25 -0.60
C VAL A 125 -1.54 -0.94 -0.60
N ALA A 126 -2.10 -1.23 0.59
CA ALA A 126 -3.46 -1.76 0.74
C ALA A 126 -4.52 -0.90 0.01
N LEU A 127 -4.33 0.41 -0.09
CA LEU A 127 -5.24 1.29 -0.84
C LEU A 127 -5.22 1.02 -2.35
N ILE A 128 -4.06 0.65 -2.91
CA ILE A 128 -3.93 0.30 -4.32
C ILE A 128 -4.64 -1.03 -4.59
N GLU A 129 -4.55 -1.99 -3.66
CA GLU A 129 -5.33 -3.23 -3.72
C GLU A 129 -6.84 -2.96 -3.65
N TYR A 130 -7.32 -2.19 -2.66
CA TYR A 130 -8.75 -1.83 -2.59
C TYR A 130 -9.23 -1.12 -3.86
N ALA A 131 -8.46 -0.17 -4.40
CA ALA A 131 -8.79 0.51 -5.64
C ALA A 131 -8.84 -0.47 -6.83
N LYS A 132 -7.89 -1.41 -6.91
CA LYS A 132 -7.88 -2.48 -7.92
C LYS A 132 -9.13 -3.37 -7.82
N LEU A 133 -9.58 -3.68 -6.61
CA LEU A 133 -10.76 -4.53 -6.35
C LEU A 133 -12.09 -3.88 -6.76
N THR A 134 -12.21 -2.55 -6.72
CA THR A 134 -13.38 -1.85 -7.31
C THR A 134 -13.51 -2.10 -8.82
N GLY A 135 -12.37 -2.31 -9.50
CA GLY A 135 -12.30 -2.39 -10.95
C GLY A 135 -12.58 -1.05 -11.66
N ARG A 136 -12.64 0.08 -10.94
CA ARG A 136 -12.69 1.44 -11.49
C ARG A 136 -11.28 1.92 -11.86
N PRO A 137 -11.12 2.85 -12.82
CA PRO A 137 -9.85 3.55 -13.03
C PRO A 137 -9.45 4.33 -11.77
N PHE A 138 -8.15 4.37 -11.46
CA PHE A 138 -7.62 5.13 -10.33
C PHE A 138 -6.24 5.71 -10.65
N ARG A 139 -5.89 6.82 -9.99
CA ARG A 139 -4.57 7.47 -10.06
C ARG A 139 -3.80 7.25 -8.76
N VAL A 140 -2.48 7.17 -8.84
CA VAL A 140 -1.59 7.04 -7.68
C VAL A 140 -0.46 8.05 -7.82
N PHE A 141 -0.16 8.77 -6.75
CA PHE A 141 0.99 9.66 -6.66
C PHE A 141 1.84 9.38 -5.42
N SER A 142 3.14 9.66 -5.51
CA SER A 142 4.08 9.48 -4.41
C SER A 142 4.97 10.70 -4.24
N LEU A 143 5.22 11.06 -2.98
CA LEU A 143 6.10 12.18 -2.62
C LEU A 143 7.55 11.68 -2.51
N ASP A 144 8.29 11.74 -3.61
CA ASP A 144 9.73 11.47 -3.55
C ASP A 144 10.45 12.65 -2.90
N THR A 145 10.87 12.48 -1.65
CA THR A 145 11.60 13.50 -0.89
C THR A 145 13.08 13.62 -1.31
N GLY A 146 13.58 12.73 -2.17
CA GLY A 146 15.00 12.53 -2.47
C GLY A 146 15.79 11.94 -1.30
N ARG A 147 15.12 11.42 -0.27
CA ARG A 147 15.69 10.82 0.96
C ARG A 147 14.91 9.58 1.43
N LEU A 148 14.21 8.91 0.51
CA LEU A 148 13.56 7.62 0.79
C LEU A 148 14.58 6.49 0.88
N ASN A 149 14.20 5.37 1.49
CA ASN A 149 15.04 4.17 1.55
C ASN A 149 15.18 3.54 0.14
N PRO A 150 16.35 2.94 -0.21
CA PRO A 150 16.51 2.17 -1.45
C PRO A 150 15.43 1.09 -1.65
N GLU A 151 14.97 0.48 -0.56
CA GLU A 151 13.89 -0.51 -0.51
C GLU A 151 12.56 0.10 -0.95
N THR A 152 12.26 1.34 -0.53
CA THR A 152 11.05 2.06 -0.95
C THR A 152 11.02 2.32 -2.46
N TYR A 153 12.16 2.69 -3.08
CA TYR A 153 12.23 2.84 -4.54
C TYR A 153 12.08 1.51 -5.28
N ARG A 154 12.70 0.44 -4.78
CA ARG A 154 12.54 -0.91 -5.34
C ARG A 154 11.07 -1.34 -5.28
N PHE A 155 10.43 -1.10 -4.14
CA PHE A 155 9.04 -1.41 -3.89
C PHE A 155 8.07 -0.61 -4.78
N PHE A 156 8.30 0.70 -5.00
CA PHE A 156 7.50 1.48 -5.97
C PHE A 156 7.52 0.85 -7.38
N ASN A 157 8.70 0.46 -7.88
CA ASN A 157 8.82 -0.21 -9.18
C ASN A 157 8.19 -1.62 -9.18
N GLU A 158 8.14 -2.30 -8.04
CA GLU A 158 7.44 -3.60 -7.89
C GLU A 158 5.93 -3.41 -7.94
N VAL A 159 5.39 -2.41 -7.23
CA VAL A 159 3.97 -2.04 -7.24
C VAL A 159 3.51 -1.60 -8.63
N GLU A 160 4.27 -0.75 -9.34
CA GLU A 160 3.95 -0.37 -10.73
C GLU A 160 3.80 -1.61 -11.64
N LYS A 161 4.72 -2.57 -11.51
CA LYS A 161 4.72 -3.82 -12.30
C LYS A 161 3.60 -4.76 -11.90
N HIS A 162 3.34 -4.91 -10.60
CA HIS A 162 2.32 -5.82 -10.06
C HIS A 162 0.92 -5.38 -10.48
N TYR A 163 0.62 -4.08 -10.38
CA TYR A 163 -0.70 -3.53 -10.69
C TYR A 163 -0.87 -3.09 -12.14
N GLY A 164 0.22 -2.96 -12.91
CA GLY A 164 0.20 -2.45 -14.28
C GLY A 164 -0.08 -0.94 -14.36
N ILE A 165 0.31 -0.18 -13.33
CA ILE A 165 0.03 1.25 -13.18
C ILE A 165 1.28 2.10 -13.43
N ARG A 166 1.08 3.41 -13.60
CA ARG A 166 2.13 4.42 -13.55
C ARG A 166 1.84 5.44 -12.48
N MET A 167 2.83 5.67 -11.63
CA MET A 167 2.74 6.54 -10.47
C MET A 167 3.25 7.95 -10.79
N GLU A 168 2.55 8.95 -10.27
CA GLU A 168 2.92 10.36 -10.40
C GLU A 168 3.94 10.74 -9.30
N TYR A 169 5.22 10.86 -9.65
CA TYR A 169 6.29 11.16 -8.68
C TYR A 169 6.47 12.67 -8.47
N MET A 170 6.25 13.12 -7.22
CA MET A 170 6.26 14.52 -6.83
C MET A 170 7.54 14.89 -6.08
N PHE A 171 8.53 15.39 -6.83
CA PHE A 171 9.84 15.79 -6.32
C PHE A 171 9.81 17.14 -5.58
N PRO A 172 10.77 17.40 -4.65
CA PRO A 172 11.03 18.72 -4.09
C PRO A 172 11.46 19.74 -5.15
N ASP A 173 11.29 21.02 -4.82
CA ASP A 173 11.95 22.07 -5.61
C ASP A 173 13.46 22.08 -5.33
N ALA A 174 14.26 22.04 -6.39
CA ALA A 174 15.72 21.94 -6.29
C ALA A 174 16.37 23.21 -5.72
N VAL A 175 15.83 24.40 -5.98
CA VAL A 175 16.35 25.67 -5.47
C VAL A 175 16.09 25.76 -3.97
N GLU A 176 14.88 25.39 -3.52
CA GLU A 176 14.54 25.35 -2.09
C GLU A 176 15.38 24.33 -1.32
N VAL A 177 15.58 23.12 -1.89
CA VAL A 177 16.44 22.10 -1.29
C VAL A 177 17.90 22.56 -1.22
N GLN A 178 18.41 23.16 -2.29
CA GLN A 178 19.77 23.69 -2.33
C GLN A 178 19.97 24.81 -1.28
N ALA A 179 18.99 25.69 -1.11
CA ALA A 179 19.03 26.74 -0.10
C ALA A 179 19.09 26.14 1.32
N LEU A 180 18.18 25.21 1.65
CA LEU A 180 18.14 24.52 2.94
C LEU A 180 19.45 23.78 3.25
N VAL A 181 19.97 23.02 2.28
CA VAL A 181 21.19 22.22 2.50
C VAL A 181 22.45 23.09 2.61
N ARG A 182 22.51 24.22 1.91
CA ARG A 182 23.65 25.17 2.03
C ARG A 182 23.66 25.92 3.35
N SER A 183 22.51 26.21 3.95
CA SER A 183 22.42 26.93 5.22
C SER A 183 22.49 26.02 6.45
N LYS A 184 21.92 24.81 6.38
CA LYS A 184 21.72 23.92 7.53
C LYS A 184 22.21 22.47 7.33
N GLY A 185 22.88 22.17 6.22
CA GLY A 185 23.39 20.84 5.93
C GLY A 185 22.33 19.79 5.58
N LEU A 186 22.72 18.52 5.57
CA LEU A 186 21.88 17.40 5.11
C LEU A 186 21.00 16.77 6.20
N PHE A 187 21.16 17.18 7.46
CA PHE A 187 20.59 16.53 8.64
C PHE A 187 20.02 17.50 9.69
N SER A 188 19.74 18.75 9.31
CA SER A 188 19.23 19.80 10.22
C SER A 188 18.04 19.40 11.07
N PHE A 189 17.23 18.45 10.59
CA PHE A 189 16.07 17.92 11.30
C PHE A 189 16.38 17.23 12.63
N TYR A 190 17.61 16.78 12.88
CA TYR A 190 18.03 16.29 14.20
C TYR A 190 18.22 17.40 15.23
N GLU A 191 18.47 18.63 14.79
CA GLU A 191 18.78 19.79 15.64
C GLU A 191 17.59 20.77 15.72
N ASP A 192 17.02 21.12 14.56
CA ASP A 192 15.90 22.06 14.40
C ASP A 192 14.51 21.41 14.48
N GLY A 193 14.44 20.07 14.50
CA GLY A 193 13.21 19.32 14.29
C GLY A 193 12.84 19.13 12.81
N HIS A 194 12.02 18.13 12.53
CA HIS A 194 11.74 17.67 11.16
C HIS A 194 10.91 18.61 10.30
N GLN A 195 10.26 19.61 10.89
CA GLN A 195 9.15 20.34 10.27
C GLN A 195 9.62 21.15 9.07
N GLU A 196 10.80 21.79 9.12
CA GLU A 196 11.35 22.56 8.00
C GLU A 196 11.76 21.66 6.82
N CYS A 197 12.49 20.58 7.09
CA CYS A 197 12.88 19.62 6.06
C CYS A 197 11.64 19.00 5.39
N CYS A 198 10.62 18.61 6.17
CA CYS A 198 9.36 18.11 5.64
C CYS A 198 8.55 19.20 4.91
N ARG A 199 8.60 20.47 5.33
CA ARG A 199 7.93 21.58 4.64
C ARG A 199 8.45 21.73 3.21
N VAL A 200 9.77 21.71 3.03
CA VAL A 200 10.43 21.80 1.72
C VAL A 200 10.26 20.51 0.91
N ARG A 201 10.55 19.34 1.51
CA ARG A 201 10.63 18.07 0.77
C ARG A 201 9.31 17.29 0.62
N LYS A 202 8.28 17.61 1.40
CA LYS A 202 7.03 16.83 1.45
C LYS A 202 5.77 17.70 1.32
N VAL A 203 5.62 18.73 2.16
CA VAL A 203 4.40 19.58 2.20
C VAL A 203 4.27 20.42 0.93
N ARG A 204 5.34 21.07 0.46
CA ARG A 204 5.31 21.88 -0.77
C ARG A 204 5.07 21.05 -2.04
N PRO A 205 5.73 19.89 -2.25
CA PRO A 205 5.40 18.97 -3.34
C PRO A 205 3.95 18.46 -3.29
N LEU A 206 3.45 18.08 -2.10
CA LEU A 206 2.05 17.68 -1.96
C LEU A 206 1.09 18.79 -2.37
N ARG A 207 1.29 20.03 -1.88
CA ARG A 207 0.44 21.17 -2.26
C ARG A 207 0.44 21.42 -3.76
N ARG A 208 1.52 21.10 -4.49
CA ARG A 208 1.52 21.15 -5.97
C ARG A 208 0.71 20.03 -6.60
N ALA A 209 0.74 18.82 -6.04
CA ALA A 209 -0.06 17.69 -6.51
C ALA A 209 -1.56 17.92 -6.30
N LEU A 210 -1.96 18.32 -5.09
CA LEU A 210 -3.36 18.52 -4.72
C LEU A 210 -4.03 19.66 -5.48
N LYS A 211 -3.29 20.68 -5.93
CA LYS A 211 -3.79 21.71 -6.85
C LYS A 211 -4.31 21.19 -8.20
N GLY A 212 -4.01 19.94 -8.57
CA GLY A 212 -4.54 19.27 -9.76
C GLY A 212 -5.68 18.28 -9.47
N LEU A 213 -6.24 18.30 -8.25
CA LEU A 213 -7.19 17.30 -7.75
C LEU A 213 -8.31 17.96 -6.92
N ARG A 214 -9.52 17.42 -6.97
CA ARG A 214 -10.65 17.82 -6.12
C ARG A 214 -10.77 16.95 -4.86
N ALA A 215 -10.15 15.78 -4.88
CA ALA A 215 -10.05 14.89 -3.72
C ALA A 215 -8.73 14.11 -3.69
N TRP A 216 -8.39 13.55 -2.54
CA TRP A 216 -7.25 12.66 -2.38
C TRP A 216 -7.50 11.59 -1.33
N ILE A 217 -6.89 10.42 -1.52
CA ILE A 217 -7.06 9.23 -0.67
C ILE A 217 -5.76 8.99 0.11
N THR A 218 -5.85 8.79 1.43
CA THR A 218 -4.67 8.59 2.30
C THR A 218 -4.79 7.34 3.17
N GLY A 219 -3.65 6.70 3.46
CA GLY A 219 -3.57 5.50 4.32
C GLY A 219 -3.58 5.80 5.82
N GLN A 220 -4.19 6.92 6.23
CA GLN A 220 -4.23 7.36 7.62
C GLN A 220 -5.25 6.51 8.42
N ARG A 221 -4.78 5.80 9.44
CA ARG A 221 -5.62 5.01 10.37
C ARG A 221 -5.69 5.66 11.75
N LYS A 222 -6.74 5.36 12.52
CA LYS A 222 -6.91 5.81 13.91
C LYS A 222 -5.87 5.19 14.86
N ASP A 223 -5.57 3.90 14.69
CA ASP A 223 -4.60 3.14 15.52
C ASP A 223 -3.14 3.62 15.35
N GLN A 224 -2.79 4.16 14.17
CA GLN A 224 -1.42 4.57 13.84
C GLN A 224 -0.84 5.63 14.77
N SER A 225 -1.62 6.44 15.50
CA SER A 225 -1.03 7.47 16.39
C SER A 225 -1.91 7.80 17.59
N PRO A 226 -1.51 7.34 18.80
CA PRO A 226 -2.19 7.65 20.05
C PRO A 226 -2.37 9.15 20.26
N GLY A 227 -3.62 9.59 20.39
CA GLY A 227 -4.00 10.98 20.69
C GLY A 227 -3.79 12.01 19.58
N THR A 228 -3.38 11.61 18.36
CA THR A 228 -3.27 12.54 17.21
C THR A 228 -4.03 12.10 15.96
N ARG A 229 -4.54 10.86 15.95
CA ARG A 229 -5.33 10.29 14.86
C ARG A 229 -6.61 9.60 15.30
N SER A 230 -6.89 9.51 16.61
CA SER A 230 -8.09 8.88 17.18
C SER A 230 -9.40 9.35 16.53
N GLU A 231 -9.47 10.63 16.14
CA GLU A 231 -10.64 11.26 15.53
C GLU A 231 -10.59 11.36 13.98
N VAL A 232 -9.70 10.67 13.25
CA VAL A 232 -9.68 10.80 11.77
C VAL A 232 -10.93 10.18 11.13
N PRO A 233 -11.78 10.95 10.42
CA PRO A 233 -12.98 10.43 9.77
C PRO A 233 -12.66 9.75 8.43
N VAL A 234 -13.55 8.87 7.97
CA VAL A 234 -13.43 8.16 6.68
C VAL A 234 -13.45 9.11 5.46
N VAL A 235 -14.14 10.25 5.58
CA VAL A 235 -14.10 11.36 4.63
C VAL A 235 -14.20 12.68 5.38
N GLN A 236 -13.53 13.72 4.89
CA GLN A 236 -13.66 15.09 5.39
C GLN A 236 -13.27 16.08 4.29
N VAL A 237 -13.79 17.30 4.37
CA VAL A 237 -13.15 18.45 3.73
C VAL A 237 -11.72 18.61 4.31
N ASP A 238 -10.73 18.88 3.47
CA ASP A 238 -9.33 18.97 3.90
C ASP A 238 -9.07 20.30 4.64
N PRO A 239 -8.59 20.26 5.91
CA PRO A 239 -8.40 21.46 6.72
C PRO A 239 -7.05 22.15 6.49
N VAL A 240 -6.18 21.62 5.61
CA VAL A 240 -4.79 22.09 5.42
C VAL A 240 -4.47 22.41 3.95
N PHE A 241 -5.09 21.70 3.00
CA PHE A 241 -4.78 21.78 1.58
C PHE A 241 -5.98 22.19 0.73
N GLU A 242 -5.69 23.06 -0.24
CA GLU A 242 -6.64 23.47 -1.28
C GLU A 242 -6.48 22.57 -2.51
N GLY A 243 -7.59 22.31 -3.18
CA GLY A 243 -7.67 21.48 -4.39
C GLY A 243 -7.68 22.30 -5.67
N LEU A 244 -8.16 21.68 -6.75
CA LEU A 244 -8.30 22.24 -8.09
C LEU A 244 -9.16 23.51 -8.12
N ASP A 245 -10.27 23.50 -7.36
CA ASP A 245 -11.25 24.59 -7.34
C ASP A 245 -10.74 25.83 -6.57
N GLY A 246 -9.68 25.67 -5.75
CA GLY A 246 -8.99 26.73 -5.03
C GLY A 246 -9.70 27.27 -3.76
N GLY A 247 -8.93 27.75 -2.79
CA GLY A 247 -9.46 28.30 -1.54
C GLY A 247 -9.85 27.24 -0.49
N ILE A 248 -10.25 27.71 0.70
CA ILE A 248 -10.53 26.84 1.85
C ILE A 248 -11.71 25.91 1.53
N GLY A 249 -11.47 24.60 1.70
CA GLY A 249 -12.47 23.56 1.50
C GLY A 249 -12.62 23.01 0.08
N SER A 250 -11.78 23.45 -0.86
CA SER A 250 -11.75 22.98 -2.26
C SER A 250 -11.14 21.59 -2.49
N SER A 251 -10.75 20.88 -1.42
CA SER A 251 -10.20 19.52 -1.48
C SER A 251 -10.90 18.63 -0.46
N VAL A 252 -11.22 17.39 -0.86
CA VAL A 252 -11.81 16.37 0.02
C VAL A 252 -10.78 15.27 0.31
N LYS A 253 -10.52 14.99 1.58
CA LYS A 253 -9.60 13.94 2.03
C LYS A 253 -10.38 12.69 2.45
N TRP A 254 -10.11 11.58 1.76
CA TRP A 254 -10.66 10.26 2.03
C TRP A 254 -9.65 9.39 2.77
N ASN A 255 -10.10 8.65 3.78
CA ASN A 255 -9.27 7.75 4.59
C ASN A 255 -10.01 6.39 4.71
N PRO A 256 -10.06 5.56 3.64
CA PRO A 256 -10.87 4.33 3.60
C PRO A 256 -10.50 3.30 4.68
N VAL A 257 -9.29 3.40 5.22
CA VAL A 257 -8.75 2.53 6.27
C VAL A 257 -8.72 3.20 7.66
N ALA A 258 -9.43 4.33 7.84
CA ALA A 258 -9.45 5.08 9.11
C ALA A 258 -9.82 4.20 10.31
N ASN A 259 -10.86 3.38 10.15
CA ASN A 259 -11.44 2.53 11.20
C ASN A 259 -10.88 1.09 11.21
N VAL A 260 -9.78 0.83 10.50
CA VAL A 260 -9.18 -0.50 10.38
C VAL A 260 -7.93 -0.60 11.24
N ASP A 261 -7.84 -1.63 12.07
CA ASP A 261 -6.63 -1.93 12.85
C ASP A 261 -5.48 -2.36 11.93
N GLY A 262 -4.25 -1.94 12.25
CA GLY A 262 -3.06 -2.29 11.47
C GLY A 262 -2.83 -3.80 11.36
N LYS A 263 -3.26 -4.59 12.34
CA LYS A 263 -3.25 -6.06 12.28
C LYS A 263 -4.09 -6.57 11.09
N ASP A 264 -5.25 -5.98 10.84
CA ASP A 264 -6.16 -6.42 9.79
C ASP A 264 -5.74 -5.90 8.41
N ILE A 265 -5.07 -4.74 8.32
CA ILE A 265 -4.31 -4.37 7.11
C ILE A 265 -3.24 -5.43 6.80
N TRP A 266 -2.46 -5.85 7.80
CA TRP A 266 -1.45 -6.90 7.60
C TRP A 266 -2.05 -8.28 7.30
N ASN A 267 -3.27 -8.56 7.77
CA ASN A 267 -3.99 -9.78 7.38
C ASN A 267 -4.47 -9.69 5.93
N PHE A 268 -5.07 -8.57 5.53
CA PHE A 268 -5.54 -8.30 4.16
C PHE A 268 -4.41 -8.41 3.13
N LEU A 269 -3.29 -7.73 3.36
CA LEU A 269 -2.13 -7.78 2.47
C LEU A 269 -1.61 -9.22 2.25
N ARG A 270 -1.60 -10.04 3.32
CA ARG A 270 -1.22 -11.46 3.24
C ARG A 270 -2.30 -12.32 2.58
N ALA A 271 -3.57 -12.07 2.85
CA ALA A 271 -4.71 -12.77 2.26
C ALA A 271 -4.77 -12.58 0.73
N MET A 272 -4.40 -11.39 0.26
CA MET A 272 -4.39 -10.98 -1.14
C MET A 272 -3.05 -11.23 -1.86
N ASN A 273 -2.01 -11.72 -1.16
CA ASN A 273 -0.63 -11.86 -1.67
C ASN A 273 -0.06 -10.55 -2.26
N VAL A 274 -0.39 -9.40 -1.67
CA VAL A 274 0.08 -8.08 -2.09
C VAL A 274 1.58 -7.94 -1.78
N PRO A 275 2.42 -7.43 -2.71
CA PRO A 275 3.82 -7.16 -2.42
C PRO A 275 3.93 -6.07 -1.33
N VAL A 276 4.93 -6.20 -0.46
CA VAL A 276 5.16 -5.26 0.65
C VAL A 276 6.64 -4.84 0.72
N ASN A 277 6.89 -3.65 1.26
CA ASN A 277 8.25 -3.13 1.42
C ASN A 277 9.13 -4.07 2.26
N THR A 278 10.31 -4.43 1.75
CA THR A 278 11.24 -5.39 2.40
C THR A 278 11.84 -4.89 3.72
N LEU A 279 11.63 -3.62 4.10
CA LEU A 279 11.96 -3.13 5.43
C LEU A 279 11.02 -3.69 6.52
N HIS A 280 9.80 -4.11 6.18
CA HIS A 280 8.86 -4.67 7.16
C HIS A 280 9.38 -5.99 7.77
N SER A 281 10.11 -6.81 7.01
CA SER A 281 10.80 -8.00 7.55
C SER A 281 12.05 -7.67 8.38
N GLN A 282 12.43 -6.40 8.48
CA GLN A 282 13.58 -5.88 9.24
C GLN A 282 13.13 -5.07 10.48
N GLY A 283 11.85 -5.18 10.88
CA GLY A 283 11.30 -4.51 12.07
C GLY A 283 10.81 -3.07 11.85
N TYR A 284 10.79 -2.57 10.61
CA TYR A 284 10.18 -1.28 10.30
C TYR A 284 8.66 -1.44 10.18
N VAL A 285 7.91 -1.03 11.20
CA VAL A 285 6.43 -1.03 11.13
C VAL A 285 5.95 0.20 10.35
N SER A 286 6.27 1.42 10.81
CA SER A 286 5.98 2.65 10.08
C SER A 286 7.19 3.08 9.23
N ILE A 287 7.02 3.22 7.91
CA ILE A 287 8.11 3.58 6.98
C ILE A 287 8.06 5.07 6.58
N GLY A 288 9.22 5.65 6.26
CA GLY A 288 9.35 7.02 5.79
C GLY A 288 10.67 7.27 5.07
N CYS A 289 11.18 8.50 5.20
CA CYS A 289 12.53 8.84 4.75
C CYS A 289 13.57 8.10 5.59
N GLU A 290 14.62 7.60 4.96
CA GLU A 290 15.74 6.86 5.58
C GLU A 290 16.25 7.52 6.87
N PRO A 291 16.66 8.80 6.89
CA PRO A 291 17.28 9.38 8.08
C PRO A 291 16.26 9.75 9.17
N CYS A 292 14.96 9.54 8.93
CA CYS A 292 13.88 9.88 9.86
C CYS A 292 13.04 8.66 10.23
N THR A 293 13.51 7.45 9.90
CA THR A 293 12.83 6.18 10.15
C THR A 293 13.81 5.14 10.71
N ARG A 294 13.43 4.42 11.77
CA ARG A 294 14.18 3.30 12.35
C ARG A 294 13.22 2.13 12.65
N PRO A 295 13.70 0.88 12.78
CA PRO A 295 12.86 -0.22 13.21
C PRO A 295 12.42 -0.04 14.68
N VAL A 296 11.37 -0.75 15.06
CA VAL A 296 10.84 -0.78 16.44
C VAL A 296 11.00 -2.17 17.05
N LEU A 297 11.08 -2.24 18.37
CA LEU A 297 11.15 -3.50 19.11
C LEU A 297 9.78 -4.21 19.17
N PRO A 298 9.72 -5.53 19.40
CA PRO A 298 8.47 -6.23 19.67
C PRO A 298 7.68 -5.58 20.82
N GLY A 299 6.42 -5.23 20.57
CA GLY A 299 5.55 -4.54 21.54
C GLY A 299 5.75 -3.02 21.63
N GLN A 300 6.74 -2.44 20.95
CA GLN A 300 6.93 -0.99 20.87
C GLN A 300 5.97 -0.37 19.84
N HIS A 301 5.49 0.85 20.08
CA HIS A 301 4.49 1.48 19.23
C HIS A 301 5.08 1.92 17.88
N GLU A 302 4.34 1.73 16.78
CA GLU A 302 4.86 1.91 15.40
C GLU A 302 5.45 3.30 15.11
N ARG A 303 4.93 4.35 15.76
CA ARG A 303 5.43 5.73 15.62
C ARG A 303 6.71 6.02 16.39
N GLU A 304 7.17 5.15 17.29
CA GLU A 304 8.45 5.33 17.98
C GLU A 304 9.65 5.07 17.06
N GLY A 305 9.40 4.45 15.90
CA GLY A 305 10.35 4.39 14.78
C GLY A 305 10.48 5.70 14.01
N ARG A 306 9.65 6.72 14.28
CA ARG A 306 9.54 7.96 13.50
C ARG A 306 9.93 9.16 14.34
N TRP A 307 10.83 10.00 13.82
CA TRP A 307 11.29 11.24 14.51
C TRP A 307 11.63 10.97 15.99
N TRP A 308 12.38 9.90 16.25
CA TRP A 308 12.54 9.34 17.59
C TRP A 308 13.27 10.27 18.58
N TRP A 309 13.97 11.27 18.07
CA TRP A 309 14.66 12.32 18.83
C TRP A 309 13.74 13.48 19.25
N GLU A 310 12.52 13.58 18.69
CA GLU A 310 11.52 14.59 19.08
C GLU A 310 10.57 14.06 20.17
N ASP A 311 9.93 14.99 20.90
CA ASP A 311 8.88 14.67 21.86
C ASP A 311 7.68 13.97 21.21
N ALA A 312 7.06 13.03 21.91
CA ALA A 312 5.93 12.24 21.39
C ALA A 312 4.79 13.09 20.81
N LYS A 313 4.49 14.26 21.41
CA LYS A 313 3.46 15.20 20.95
C LYS A 313 3.81 15.94 19.64
N ALA A 314 5.10 16.00 19.28
CA ALA A 314 5.59 16.67 18.07
C ALA A 314 5.67 15.74 16.83
N LYS A 315 5.58 14.42 17.02
CA LYS A 315 5.83 13.38 16.00
C LYS A 315 4.79 13.30 14.87
N GLU A 316 3.86 14.25 14.73
CA GLU A 316 2.95 14.27 13.58
C GLU A 316 3.53 14.93 12.33
N CYS A 317 3.30 14.27 11.20
CA CYS A 317 3.74 14.80 9.93
C CYS A 317 2.98 16.08 9.60
N GLY A 318 3.66 17.07 9.03
CA GLY A 318 3.05 18.32 8.54
C GLY A 318 1.95 18.18 7.48
N LEU A 319 1.58 16.96 7.09
CA LEU A 319 0.44 16.67 6.22
C LEU A 319 -0.92 16.57 6.94
N HIS A 320 -0.96 16.30 8.25
CA HIS A 320 -2.20 15.85 8.91
C HIS A 320 -2.51 16.59 10.21
N LYS A 321 -1.94 17.79 10.41
CA LYS A 321 -1.96 18.52 11.70
C LYS A 321 -3.33 19.09 12.15
N GLY A 322 -4.40 18.89 11.38
CA GLY A 322 -5.72 19.49 11.65
C GLY A 322 -6.59 18.79 12.69
N ASN A 323 -6.28 17.54 13.06
CA ASN A 323 -7.23 16.65 13.76
C ASN A 323 -6.84 16.41 15.24
N LEU A 324 -6.49 17.45 16.01
CA LEU A 324 -6.00 17.32 17.39
C LEU A 324 -7.00 17.87 18.43
N LYS A 325 -7.53 16.99 19.29
CA LYS A 325 -8.21 17.32 20.57
C LYS A 325 -7.71 16.40 21.70
N GLN A 326 -8.02 16.76 22.95
CA GLN A 326 -7.49 16.08 24.15
C GLN A 326 -8.45 15.00 24.65
N ASP A 327 -7.99 13.75 24.64
CA ASP A 327 -8.77 12.56 25.02
C ASP A 327 -8.76 12.28 26.54
N SER A 328 -9.75 11.53 27.02
CA SER A 328 -9.76 10.83 28.32
C SER A 328 -10.56 9.52 28.19
N ALA A 329 -9.98 8.40 28.61
CA ALA A 329 -10.41 7.06 28.21
C ALA A 329 -11.02 6.22 29.35
N ALA A 330 -11.78 5.17 28.99
CA ALA A 330 -12.23 4.12 29.89
C ALA A 330 -12.19 2.74 29.19
N GLN A 331 -11.84 1.68 29.93
CA GLN A 331 -11.74 0.30 29.42
C GLN A 331 -12.89 -0.59 29.91
N LEU A 332 -13.17 -1.66 29.16
CA LEU A 332 -14.07 -2.78 29.50
C LEU A 332 -13.28 -4.10 29.55
N ASN A 333 -13.81 -5.13 30.22
CA ASN A 333 -13.25 -6.49 30.22
C ASN A 333 -14.33 -7.55 30.58
N GLY A 334 -14.25 -8.74 29.97
CA GLY A 334 -15.07 -9.92 30.35
C GLY A 334 -15.06 -11.06 29.33
N SER A 335 -14.77 -12.30 29.76
CA SER A 335 -14.66 -13.51 28.91
C SER A 335 -15.40 -14.71 29.51
N GLY A 336 -15.77 -15.73 28.70
CA GLY A 336 -16.32 -17.02 29.18
C GLY A 336 -16.44 -18.11 28.09
N ASN A 337 -16.23 -19.38 28.46
CA ASN A 337 -16.14 -20.58 27.58
C ASN A 337 -17.29 -21.59 27.80
N GLY A 338 -17.53 -22.53 26.86
CA GLY A 338 -18.35 -23.76 27.09
C GLY A 338 -18.62 -24.64 25.83
N ALA A 339 -18.80 -25.96 25.98
CA ALA A 339 -18.92 -26.98 24.89
C ALA A 339 -19.79 -28.20 25.34
N SER A 340 -20.09 -29.31 24.61
CA SER A 340 -19.71 -29.89 23.29
C SER A 340 -20.68 -31.05 22.86
N HIS A 341 -20.50 -31.62 21.65
CA HIS A 341 -20.78 -33.02 21.20
C HIS A 341 -22.02 -33.43 20.32
N ALA A 342 -21.70 -33.96 19.10
CA ALA A 342 -22.01 -35.30 18.52
C ALA A 342 -23.50 -35.73 18.22
N ASN A 343 -23.85 -36.65 17.28
CA ASN A 343 -23.12 -37.48 16.28
C ASN A 343 -24.05 -38.12 15.20
N GLY A 344 -23.53 -38.50 14.00
CA GLY A 344 -24.06 -39.53 13.07
C GLY A 344 -25.27 -39.17 12.15
N THR A 345 -25.48 -39.75 10.96
CA THR A 345 -24.75 -40.81 10.19
C THR A 345 -24.98 -40.66 8.66
N ALA A 346 -24.18 -41.33 7.83
CA ALA A 346 -23.99 -40.95 6.41
C ALA A 346 -24.98 -41.53 5.37
N THR A 347 -25.45 -40.66 4.47
CA THR A 347 -25.60 -40.96 3.02
C THR A 347 -24.40 -40.35 2.28
N GLN A 348 -24.04 -40.85 1.08
CA GLN A 348 -22.76 -40.58 0.38
C GLN A 348 -22.30 -39.12 0.50
N SER A 349 -21.38 -38.87 1.43
CA SER A 349 -21.37 -37.61 2.16
C SER A 349 -20.67 -36.48 1.42
N ASP A 350 -21.39 -35.37 1.30
CA ASP A 350 -20.84 -34.13 0.80
C ASP A 350 -19.90 -33.52 1.85
N ILE A 351 -18.66 -33.22 1.47
CA ILE A 351 -17.49 -32.93 2.33
C ILE A 351 -17.50 -31.54 3.01
N PHE A 352 -18.70 -31.02 3.30
CA PHE A 352 -18.93 -29.72 3.93
C PHE A 352 -20.34 -29.73 4.53
N ASN A 353 -20.55 -30.48 5.60
CA ASN A 353 -21.88 -30.68 6.19
C ASN A 353 -22.07 -29.86 7.48
N SER A 354 -22.75 -28.72 7.38
CA SER A 354 -23.22 -27.93 8.53
C SER A 354 -24.50 -27.17 8.16
N GLN A 355 -25.35 -26.89 9.15
CA GLN A 355 -26.58 -26.10 8.97
C GLN A 355 -26.29 -24.63 8.60
N SER A 356 -25.08 -24.14 8.92
CA SER A 356 -24.62 -22.79 8.59
C SER A 356 -24.10 -22.64 7.16
N LEU A 357 -24.08 -23.72 6.35
CA LEU A 357 -23.58 -23.72 4.98
C LEU A 357 -24.70 -23.83 3.94
N VAL A 358 -24.77 -22.86 3.03
CA VAL A 358 -25.71 -22.89 1.91
C VAL A 358 -25.13 -23.70 0.73
N THR A 359 -25.80 -24.79 0.34
CA THR A 359 -25.47 -25.50 -0.91
C THR A 359 -26.04 -24.74 -2.10
N LEU A 360 -25.18 -24.26 -3.00
CA LEU A 360 -25.60 -23.54 -4.20
C LEU A 360 -25.83 -24.50 -5.38
N SER A 361 -26.97 -24.32 -6.05
CA SER A 361 -27.19 -24.88 -7.39
C SER A 361 -26.48 -24.03 -8.45
N ARG A 362 -26.45 -24.52 -9.70
CA ARG A 362 -25.90 -23.76 -10.83
C ARG A 362 -26.60 -22.41 -11.02
N THR A 363 -27.93 -22.38 -11.05
CA THR A 363 -28.70 -21.14 -11.13
C THR A 363 -28.46 -20.24 -9.91
N GLY A 364 -28.23 -20.82 -8.72
CA GLY A 364 -27.86 -20.07 -7.51
C GLY A 364 -26.56 -19.30 -7.68
N ILE A 365 -25.49 -19.95 -8.14
CA ILE A 365 -24.19 -19.28 -8.34
C ILE A 365 -24.19 -18.34 -9.56
N GLU A 366 -24.99 -18.60 -10.60
CA GLU A 366 -25.18 -17.67 -11.73
C GLU A 366 -25.90 -16.39 -11.30
N ASN A 367 -26.94 -16.49 -10.48
CA ASN A 367 -27.62 -15.33 -9.89
C ASN A 367 -26.65 -14.55 -8.99
N LEU A 368 -25.83 -15.23 -8.19
CA LEU A 368 -24.77 -14.58 -7.42
C LEU A 368 -23.71 -13.92 -8.31
N ALA A 369 -23.36 -14.46 -9.48
CA ALA A 369 -22.40 -13.80 -10.38
C ALA A 369 -22.97 -12.52 -11.04
N ARG A 370 -24.31 -12.38 -11.13
CA ARG A 370 -24.98 -11.29 -11.85
C ARG A 370 -25.58 -10.20 -10.96
N LEU A 371 -25.80 -10.46 -9.67
CA LEU A 371 -26.41 -9.50 -8.74
C LEU A 371 -25.43 -8.40 -8.33
N GLU A 372 -25.58 -7.21 -8.93
CA GLU A 372 -24.87 -6.00 -8.52
C GLU A 372 -25.33 -5.52 -7.12
N ASN A 373 -26.62 -5.24 -6.96
CA ASN A 373 -27.17 -4.69 -5.70
C ASN A 373 -27.52 -5.77 -4.65
N ARG A 374 -26.49 -6.50 -4.20
CA ARG A 374 -26.61 -7.50 -3.12
C ARG A 374 -26.68 -6.84 -1.73
N LYS A 375 -27.61 -7.32 -0.89
CA LYS A 375 -27.79 -6.86 0.51
C LYS A 375 -26.81 -7.50 1.50
N GLU A 376 -26.45 -8.76 1.27
CA GLU A 376 -25.55 -9.53 2.13
C GLU A 376 -24.35 -9.99 1.29
N PRO A 377 -23.12 -9.93 1.80
CA PRO A 377 -21.95 -10.50 1.14
C PRO A 377 -21.93 -12.03 1.30
N TRP A 378 -21.34 -12.73 0.33
CA TRP A 378 -21.27 -14.19 0.29
C TRP A 378 -19.83 -14.69 0.19
N LEU A 379 -19.42 -15.58 1.08
CA LEU A 379 -18.23 -16.41 0.89
C LEU A 379 -18.65 -17.73 0.25
N VAL A 380 -18.03 -18.11 -0.87
CA VAL A 380 -18.35 -19.33 -1.61
C VAL A 380 -17.08 -20.15 -1.84
N VAL A 381 -17.09 -21.42 -1.43
CA VAL A 381 -16.08 -22.41 -1.85
C VAL A 381 -16.51 -23.13 -3.13
N LEU A 382 -15.66 -23.10 -4.14
CA LEU A 382 -15.72 -23.98 -5.30
C LEU A 382 -14.90 -25.23 -4.98
N TYR A 383 -15.55 -26.40 -4.95
CA TYR A 383 -14.95 -27.65 -4.49
C TYR A 383 -15.31 -28.85 -5.36
N ALA A 384 -14.62 -29.96 -5.09
CA ALA A 384 -14.88 -31.27 -5.66
C ALA A 384 -14.74 -32.33 -4.55
N PRO A 385 -15.69 -33.27 -4.36
CA PRO A 385 -15.65 -34.23 -3.25
C PRO A 385 -14.42 -35.15 -3.21
N TRP A 386 -13.81 -35.41 -4.37
CA TRP A 386 -12.59 -36.23 -4.51
C TRP A 386 -11.29 -35.45 -4.25
N CYS A 387 -11.35 -34.13 -4.05
CA CYS A 387 -10.16 -33.31 -3.87
C CYS A 387 -9.67 -33.34 -2.41
N ARG A 388 -8.48 -33.92 -2.18
CA ARG A 388 -7.82 -33.96 -0.87
C ARG A 388 -7.62 -32.59 -0.22
N PHE A 389 -7.39 -31.53 -1.00
CA PHE A 389 -7.24 -30.17 -0.46
C PHE A 389 -8.57 -29.56 -0.01
N CYS A 390 -9.71 -29.99 -0.58
CA CYS A 390 -11.03 -29.60 -0.09
C CYS A 390 -11.35 -30.34 1.21
N GLN A 391 -11.07 -31.64 1.25
CA GLN A 391 -11.24 -32.48 2.45
C GLN A 391 -10.40 -31.96 3.63
N ALA A 392 -9.14 -31.56 3.38
CA ALA A 392 -8.26 -30.98 4.39
C ALA A 392 -8.71 -29.59 4.90
N MET A 393 -9.68 -28.95 4.23
CA MET A 393 -10.25 -27.65 4.61
C MET A 393 -11.64 -27.77 5.25
N GLU A 394 -12.25 -28.96 5.23
CA GLU A 394 -13.63 -29.21 5.65
C GLU A 394 -13.94 -28.63 7.05
N GLU A 395 -13.16 -29.01 8.05
CA GLU A 395 -13.31 -28.58 9.45
C GLU A 395 -13.22 -27.05 9.58
N SER A 396 -12.17 -26.42 9.04
CA SER A 396 -11.99 -24.97 9.13
C SER A 396 -13.07 -24.18 8.37
N TYR A 397 -13.58 -24.68 7.25
CA TYR A 397 -14.64 -23.99 6.50
C TYR A 397 -16.01 -24.12 7.18
N VAL A 398 -16.27 -25.25 7.83
CA VAL A 398 -17.46 -25.47 8.67
C VAL A 398 -17.42 -24.57 9.92
N GLU A 399 -16.30 -24.56 10.65
CA GLU A 399 -16.13 -23.71 11.83
C GLU A 399 -16.25 -22.21 11.48
N LEU A 400 -15.72 -21.80 10.33
CA LEU A 400 -15.87 -20.45 9.79
C LEU A 400 -17.34 -20.10 9.52
N ALA A 401 -18.11 -21.01 8.92
CA ALA A 401 -19.53 -20.80 8.66
C ALA A 401 -20.34 -20.64 9.94
N GLU A 402 -19.98 -21.38 10.99
CA GLU A 402 -20.60 -21.29 12.31
C GLU A 402 -20.24 -19.98 13.03
N LYS A 403 -18.96 -19.57 12.99
CA LYS A 403 -18.52 -18.26 13.51
C LYS A 403 -19.14 -17.06 12.78
N LEU A 404 -19.48 -17.20 11.50
CA LEU A 404 -20.12 -16.16 10.72
C LEU A 404 -21.66 -16.18 10.79
N ALA A 405 -22.27 -17.20 11.41
CA ALA A 405 -23.70 -17.27 11.60
C ALA A 405 -24.22 -16.03 12.37
N GLY A 406 -25.21 -15.34 11.81
CA GLY A 406 -25.73 -14.08 12.37
C GLY A 406 -24.88 -12.83 12.12
N SER A 407 -23.66 -12.95 11.58
CA SER A 407 -22.75 -11.81 11.33
C SER A 407 -23.04 -11.02 10.04
N GLY A 408 -24.15 -11.30 9.37
CA GLY A 408 -24.56 -10.68 8.09
C GLY A 408 -23.84 -11.24 6.84
N VAL A 409 -22.79 -12.05 7.00
CA VAL A 409 -22.11 -12.75 5.88
C VAL A 409 -22.75 -14.12 5.68
N LYS A 410 -23.10 -14.47 4.44
CA LYS A 410 -23.53 -15.82 4.09
C LYS A 410 -22.32 -16.67 3.69
N VAL A 411 -22.27 -17.92 4.16
CA VAL A 411 -21.22 -18.89 3.77
C VAL A 411 -21.86 -20.03 3.01
N ALA A 412 -21.25 -20.39 1.88
CA ALA A 412 -21.85 -21.28 0.89
C ALA A 412 -20.81 -22.16 0.19
N LYS A 413 -21.30 -23.24 -0.43
CA LYS A 413 -20.50 -24.19 -1.20
C LYS A 413 -21.11 -24.42 -2.58
N PHE A 414 -20.27 -24.54 -3.59
CA PHE A 414 -20.66 -24.89 -4.95
C PHE A 414 -19.78 -26.04 -5.46
N ARG A 415 -20.42 -27.17 -5.75
CA ARG A 415 -19.74 -28.35 -6.32
C ARG A 415 -19.44 -28.07 -7.79
N ALA A 416 -18.17 -27.87 -8.10
CA ALA A 416 -17.71 -27.36 -9.39
C ALA A 416 -16.90 -28.38 -10.22
N ASP A 417 -17.05 -29.68 -9.95
CA ASP A 417 -16.58 -30.75 -10.82
C ASP A 417 -17.67 -31.22 -11.81
N GLY A 418 -17.37 -32.27 -12.59
CA GLY A 418 -18.27 -32.79 -13.62
C GLY A 418 -18.70 -31.72 -14.62
N GLU A 419 -20.00 -31.67 -14.92
CA GLU A 419 -20.63 -30.74 -15.87
C GLU A 419 -20.48 -29.26 -15.47
N GLN A 420 -20.29 -28.97 -14.18
CA GLN A 420 -20.16 -27.58 -13.69
C GLN A 420 -18.77 -27.00 -13.89
N LYS A 421 -17.78 -27.85 -14.19
CA LYS A 421 -16.36 -27.49 -14.24
C LYS A 421 -16.03 -26.42 -15.29
N GLU A 422 -16.64 -26.49 -16.47
CA GLU A 422 -16.27 -25.58 -17.57
C GLU A 422 -16.77 -24.16 -17.32
N TYR A 423 -18.01 -24.02 -16.84
CA TYR A 423 -18.54 -22.74 -16.35
C TYR A 423 -17.70 -22.17 -15.21
N ALA A 424 -17.34 -23.01 -14.22
CA ALA A 424 -16.58 -22.53 -13.07
C ALA A 424 -15.18 -22.01 -13.47
N LYS A 425 -14.54 -22.58 -14.49
CA LYS A 425 -13.31 -22.00 -15.06
C LYS A 425 -13.55 -20.62 -15.67
N THR A 426 -14.52 -20.52 -16.58
CA THR A 426 -14.74 -19.34 -17.42
C THR A 426 -15.32 -18.17 -16.63
N GLU A 427 -16.39 -18.40 -15.86
CA GLU A 427 -17.15 -17.35 -15.18
C GLU A 427 -16.71 -17.12 -13.73
N LEU A 428 -16.14 -18.14 -13.09
CA LEU A 428 -15.75 -18.11 -11.67
C LEU A 428 -14.23 -18.24 -11.44
N GLN A 429 -13.42 -18.18 -12.50
CA GLN A 429 -11.96 -18.19 -12.45
C GLN A 429 -11.37 -19.40 -11.68
N LEU A 430 -12.03 -20.57 -11.77
CA LEU A 430 -11.58 -21.83 -11.18
C LEU A 430 -10.31 -22.33 -11.88
N GLY A 431 -9.16 -22.18 -11.21
CA GLY A 431 -7.89 -22.76 -11.64
C GLY A 431 -7.58 -24.10 -10.96
N SER A 432 -7.89 -24.20 -9.68
CA SER A 432 -7.62 -25.37 -8.84
C SER A 432 -8.64 -25.48 -7.71
N PHE A 433 -8.68 -26.64 -7.04
CA PHE A 433 -9.56 -26.91 -5.91
C PHE A 433 -8.77 -26.94 -4.58
N PRO A 434 -9.30 -26.35 -3.49
CA PRO A 434 -10.46 -25.45 -3.44
C PRO A 434 -10.13 -24.06 -3.99
N THR A 435 -11.09 -23.42 -4.65
CA THR A 435 -11.06 -21.96 -4.95
C THR A 435 -12.10 -21.28 -4.08
N ILE A 436 -11.75 -20.19 -3.40
CA ILE A 436 -12.67 -19.43 -2.55
C ILE A 436 -12.90 -18.06 -3.18
N LEU A 437 -14.18 -17.69 -3.27
CA LEU A 437 -14.65 -16.41 -3.80
C LEU A 437 -15.46 -15.67 -2.73
N PHE A 438 -15.19 -14.38 -2.55
CA PHE A 438 -16.01 -13.47 -1.78
C PHE A 438 -16.78 -12.55 -2.73
N PHE A 439 -18.10 -12.53 -2.61
CA PHE A 439 -18.98 -11.64 -3.34
C PHE A 439 -19.35 -10.48 -2.41
N PRO A 440 -18.88 -9.25 -2.65
CA PRO A 440 -19.17 -8.12 -1.77
C PRO A 440 -20.66 -7.72 -1.80
N LYS A 441 -21.04 -6.87 -0.84
CA LYS A 441 -22.25 -6.04 -0.99
C LYS A 441 -22.06 -5.12 -2.20
N HIS A 442 -23.14 -4.77 -2.88
CA HIS A 442 -23.14 -3.76 -3.95
C HIS A 442 -22.14 -3.98 -5.13
N SER A 443 -21.59 -5.19 -5.29
CA SER A 443 -20.71 -5.56 -6.41
C SER A 443 -21.15 -6.87 -7.07
N SER A 444 -21.10 -6.89 -8.40
CA SER A 444 -21.25 -8.11 -9.22
C SER A 444 -19.96 -8.94 -9.31
N LYS A 445 -18.78 -8.34 -9.08
CA LYS A 445 -17.49 -9.01 -9.28
C LYS A 445 -17.06 -9.78 -8.02
N PRO A 446 -16.86 -11.11 -8.09
CA PRO A 446 -16.28 -11.87 -7.00
C PRO A 446 -14.78 -11.56 -6.83
N ILE A 447 -14.35 -11.44 -5.59
CA ILE A 447 -12.96 -11.30 -5.16
C ILE A 447 -12.43 -12.69 -4.81
N LYS A 448 -11.38 -13.13 -5.50
CA LYS A 448 -10.76 -14.44 -5.26
C LYS A 448 -9.78 -14.36 -4.09
N TYR A 449 -9.92 -15.23 -3.10
CA TYR A 449 -8.98 -15.34 -1.99
C TYR A 449 -7.67 -15.97 -2.49
N ALA A 450 -6.60 -15.18 -2.50
CA ALA A 450 -5.35 -15.52 -3.19
C ALA A 450 -4.37 -16.36 -2.34
N SER A 451 -4.34 -16.14 -1.03
CA SER A 451 -3.52 -16.90 -0.07
C SER A 451 -3.79 -18.40 -0.14
N GLU A 452 -2.76 -19.22 0.10
CA GLU A 452 -2.88 -20.68 0.19
C GLU A 452 -3.41 -21.15 1.56
N LYS A 453 -3.36 -20.29 2.58
CA LYS A 453 -3.78 -20.62 3.95
C LYS A 453 -5.30 -20.77 4.04
N ARG A 454 -5.77 -21.89 4.57
CA ARG A 454 -7.20 -22.23 4.64
C ARG A 454 -7.74 -22.36 6.07
N ASP A 455 -6.96 -21.95 7.07
CA ASP A 455 -7.39 -21.85 8.45
C ASP A 455 -8.45 -20.76 8.66
N VAL A 456 -9.20 -20.91 9.75
CA VAL A 456 -10.31 -20.02 10.13
C VAL A 456 -9.87 -18.58 10.30
N ASP A 457 -8.72 -18.34 10.93
CA ASP A 457 -8.22 -16.99 11.21
C ASP A 457 -7.88 -16.24 9.92
N SER A 458 -7.19 -16.90 8.98
CA SER A 458 -6.84 -16.32 7.67
C SER A 458 -8.09 -16.00 6.84
N LEU A 459 -9.10 -16.87 6.88
CA LEU A 459 -10.37 -16.67 6.18
C LEU A 459 -11.24 -15.57 6.83
N MET A 460 -11.34 -15.56 8.16
CA MET A 460 -12.03 -14.49 8.91
C MET A 460 -11.41 -13.13 8.62
N ALA A 461 -10.09 -13.03 8.59
CA ALA A 461 -9.43 -11.75 8.38
C ALA A 461 -9.54 -11.25 6.93
N PHE A 462 -9.54 -12.15 5.94
CA PHE A 462 -9.88 -11.81 4.55
C PHE A 462 -11.31 -11.24 4.43
N ILE A 463 -12.27 -11.84 5.14
CA ILE A 463 -13.68 -11.41 5.15
C ILE A 463 -13.84 -10.08 5.87
N ASN A 464 -13.22 -9.91 7.04
CA ASN A 464 -13.26 -8.66 7.82
C ASN A 464 -12.69 -7.47 7.05
N ALA A 465 -11.69 -7.68 6.19
CA ALA A 465 -11.14 -6.64 5.35
C ALA A 465 -12.08 -6.15 4.22
N LEU A 466 -13.15 -6.90 3.90
CA LEU A 466 -13.97 -6.71 2.70
C LEU A 466 -15.48 -6.50 2.97
N ARG A 467 -15.94 -6.47 4.23
CA ARG A 467 -17.37 -6.58 4.59
C ARG A 467 -17.95 -5.39 5.35
#